data_AF-B3RZA6-F1
#
_entry.id   AF-B3RZA6-F1
#
_cell.length_a   1.000
_cell.length_b   1.000
_cell.length_c   1.000
_cell.angle_alpha   90.00
_cell.angle_beta   90.00
_cell.angle_gamma   90.00
#
_symmetry.space_group_name_H-M   'P 1'
#
loop_
_entity.id
_entity.type
_entity.pdbx_description
1 polymer ?
#
loop_
_entity_poly.entity_id
_entity_poly.type
_entity_poly.pdbx_seq_one_letter_code
_entity_poly.pdbx_strand_id
1 'polypeptide(L)'
;MANSNQGPVQGQNAQQPTLYRQRFYTRPMAQSALVFDGKRMRKAVQRRTIDYNASVIRQLESRVWQSDYRDQPVIQPDPLYFNSLLPPSSMKQNPMNAVTTKFVRTSTNKQRCPIFCVVWTPEGRRLITGASSGEFTLWNGLTFNFETILQAHDTSVRSMIWSHNDTWLLTTDTGGYIKYWQSNMNNVQMFEGHKEAIREASFCPTDIKFTTCSDDGTVKIWDFLRCEEEVTLRGHGADVKCVDWHPQKAMIASGSKDSQQPIKLWDPRIGSSISTLHLHKSTVMEVKWNKNGNWLLTASRDHLLKIFDIRAMKELQTFRGHKKEATAVAWHPVHEGLFASGGSDGAMYFWIAGCDKEVGGIEQAHEGMIWSLAWHPLGHILCSGSNDHSSKFWTRNRPGDKMRDKYNMGALGSSNILDENDQAGKLLCPC
;
A
#
# COMPACT_ATOMS: atom_id res chain seq x y z
N MET A 1 -7.59 83.10 -68.83
CA MET A 1 -8.51 82.61 -69.88
C MET A 1 -8.77 81.14 -69.61
N ALA A 2 -10.05 80.78 -69.47
CA ALA A 2 -10.70 79.48 -69.76
C ALA A 2 -9.94 78.16 -69.45
N ASN A 3 -10.53 77.13 -68.84
CA ASN A 3 -11.93 76.82 -68.58
C ASN A 3 -12.03 75.55 -67.71
N SER A 4 -13.13 75.44 -66.94
CA SER A 4 -13.97 74.24 -66.66
C SER A 4 -13.35 72.88 -66.25
N ASN A 5 -14.01 71.95 -65.54
CA ASN A 5 -15.06 71.84 -64.52
C ASN A 5 -15.22 70.31 -64.27
N GLN A 6 -15.62 69.91 -63.05
CA GLN A 6 -16.35 68.66 -62.68
C GLN A 6 -15.64 67.26 -62.63
N GLY A 7 -15.79 66.56 -61.48
CA GLY A 7 -15.33 65.17 -61.18
C GLY A 7 -16.42 64.10 -61.38
N PRO A 8 -16.56 63.00 -60.59
CA PRO A 8 -15.60 62.18 -59.79
C PRO A 8 -15.75 60.62 -60.01
N VAL A 9 -14.99 59.81 -59.23
CA VAL A 9 -15.15 58.36 -58.84
C VAL A 9 -14.85 57.22 -59.84
N GLN A 10 -13.85 56.37 -59.50
CA GLN A 10 -13.88 54.89 -59.34
C GLN A 10 -12.48 54.29 -59.57
N GLY A 11 -11.84 53.78 -58.50
CA GLY A 11 -10.53 53.12 -58.54
C GLY A 11 -10.67 51.61 -58.58
N GLN A 12 -9.98 50.98 -59.55
CA GLN A 12 -9.98 49.55 -59.84
C GLN A 12 -9.06 48.74 -58.91
N ASN A 13 -9.47 47.50 -58.64
CA ASN A 13 -8.69 46.43 -58.01
C ASN A 13 -7.61 45.87 -58.95
N ALA A 14 -6.42 45.55 -58.41
CA ALA A 14 -5.62 44.39 -58.85
C ALA A 14 -4.56 44.01 -57.80
N GLN A 15 -4.40 42.70 -57.61
CA GLN A 15 -3.67 42.00 -56.56
C GLN A 15 -2.14 41.92 -56.80
N GLN A 16 -1.34 41.85 -55.73
CA GLN A 16 0.02 41.28 -55.74
C GLN A 16 0.27 40.45 -54.45
N PRO A 17 0.91 39.26 -54.54
CA PRO A 17 1.12 38.38 -53.39
C PRO A 17 2.40 38.73 -52.60
N THR A 18 2.30 38.71 -51.27
CA THR A 18 3.40 38.91 -50.33
C THR A 18 4.20 37.63 -50.10
N LEU A 19 5.48 37.62 -50.48
CA LEU A 19 6.48 36.63 -50.06
C LEU A 19 7.22 37.13 -48.81
N TYR A 20 6.82 36.66 -47.63
CA TYR A 20 7.56 36.92 -46.39
C TYR A 20 8.68 35.88 -46.21
N ARG A 21 9.92 36.34 -46.34
CA ARG A 21 11.15 35.56 -46.09
C ARG A 21 11.36 35.42 -44.57
N GLN A 22 10.95 34.30 -44.00
CA GLN A 22 11.18 33.96 -42.59
C GLN A 22 12.68 33.61 -42.39
N ARG A 23 13.40 34.44 -41.61
CA ARG A 23 14.75 34.10 -41.13
C ARG A 23 14.64 33.03 -40.05
N PHE A 24 15.23 31.86 -40.30
CA PHE A 24 15.44 30.82 -39.30
C PHE A 24 16.42 31.29 -38.23
N TYR A 25 15.92 31.48 -37.00
CA TYR A 25 16.75 31.38 -35.79
C TYR A 25 16.45 30.04 -35.14
N THR A 26 17.29 29.04 -35.42
CA THR A 26 17.32 27.79 -34.66
C THR A 26 17.96 28.06 -33.30
N ARG A 27 17.14 28.34 -32.28
CA ARG A 27 17.55 28.18 -30.88
C ARG A 27 17.71 26.68 -30.62
N PRO A 28 18.85 26.18 -30.11
CA PRO A 28 18.90 24.83 -29.57
C PRO A 28 17.92 24.79 -28.39
N MET A 29 16.88 23.97 -28.47
CA MET A 29 16.11 23.56 -27.29
C MET A 29 17.04 22.70 -26.44
N ALA A 30 17.84 23.34 -25.60
CA ALA A 30 18.31 22.68 -24.39
C ALA A 30 17.04 22.36 -23.59
N GLN A 31 16.63 21.09 -23.58
CA GLN A 31 15.79 20.56 -22.51
C GLN A 31 16.59 20.74 -21.23
N SER A 32 16.52 21.92 -20.63
CA SER A 32 16.97 22.11 -19.26
C SER A 32 16.10 21.17 -18.43
N ALA A 33 16.68 20.05 -17.99
CA ALA A 33 16.08 19.24 -16.94
C ALA A 33 15.62 20.21 -15.86
N LEU A 34 14.33 20.21 -15.54
CA LEU A 34 13.79 21.06 -14.48
C LEU A 34 14.38 20.57 -13.15
N VAL A 35 15.58 21.02 -12.83
CA VAL A 35 16.26 20.75 -11.57
C VAL A 35 15.42 21.40 -10.47
N PHE A 36 15.01 20.57 -9.53
CA PHE A 36 14.17 21.01 -8.42
C PHE A 36 14.98 20.95 -7.15
N ASP A 37 15.55 22.09 -6.76
CA ASP A 37 16.34 22.22 -5.54
C ASP A 37 15.59 22.94 -4.41
N GLY A 38 14.29 23.21 -4.60
CA GLY A 38 13.45 23.91 -3.62
C GLY A 38 13.64 25.43 -3.55
N LYS A 39 14.56 26.05 -4.29
CA LYS A 39 14.81 27.50 -4.23
C LYS A 39 13.72 28.37 -4.85
N ARG A 40 12.85 27.80 -5.69
CA ARG A 40 11.72 28.54 -6.28
C ARG A 40 10.59 28.68 -5.26
N MET A 41 10.34 29.90 -4.78
CA MET A 41 9.23 30.21 -3.89
C MET A 41 7.88 29.78 -4.50
N ARG A 42 7.07 29.13 -3.68
CA ARG A 42 5.70 28.70 -4.01
C ARG A 42 4.71 29.39 -3.07
N LYS A 43 3.50 29.64 -3.56
CA LYS A 43 2.41 30.19 -2.75
C LYS A 43 2.06 29.23 -1.59
N ALA A 44 1.69 29.79 -0.45
CA ALA A 44 1.13 29.01 0.65
C ALA A 44 -0.20 28.40 0.19
N VAL A 45 -0.34 27.08 0.34
CA VAL A 45 -1.54 26.32 -0.04
C VAL A 45 -1.94 25.49 1.17
N GLN A 46 -3.19 25.61 1.61
CA GLN A 46 -3.77 24.70 2.60
C GLN A 46 -3.93 23.32 1.97
N ARG A 47 -3.42 22.30 2.64
CA ARG A 47 -3.38 20.93 2.11
C ARG A 47 -4.38 20.08 2.85
N ARG A 48 -4.88 19.04 2.17
CA ARG A 48 -5.66 17.99 2.83
C ARG A 48 -4.76 17.29 3.84
N THR A 49 -5.20 17.23 5.08
CA THR A 49 -4.49 16.59 6.19
C THR A 49 -5.41 15.56 6.83
N ILE A 50 -4.81 14.49 7.32
CA ILE A 50 -5.48 13.56 8.22
C ILE A 50 -4.70 13.58 9.50
N ASP A 51 -5.28 14.25 10.48
CA ASP A 51 -4.72 14.31 11.81
C ASP A 51 -5.42 13.30 12.70
N TYR A 52 -4.65 12.36 13.24
CA TYR A 52 -5.15 11.39 14.21
C TYR A 52 -5.11 11.96 15.64
N ASN A 53 -4.41 13.06 15.90
CA ASN A 53 -4.27 13.63 17.25
C ASN A 53 -5.63 13.98 17.84
N ALA A 54 -6.52 14.59 17.06
CA ALA A 54 -7.88 14.89 17.52
C ALA A 54 -8.63 13.63 17.99
N SER A 55 -8.53 12.52 17.24
CA SER A 55 -9.17 11.26 17.61
C SER A 55 -8.52 10.63 18.86
N VAL A 56 -7.19 10.73 18.99
CA VAL A 56 -6.45 10.17 20.14
C VAL A 56 -6.72 10.99 21.40
N ILE A 57 -6.75 12.32 21.32
CA ILE A 57 -7.14 13.20 22.43
C ILE A 57 -8.55 12.83 22.90
N ARG A 58 -9.49 12.67 21.96
CA ARG A 58 -10.85 12.27 22.30
C ARG A 58 -10.93 10.91 22.98
N GLN A 59 -10.09 9.95 22.55
CA GLN A 59 -9.97 8.66 23.23
C GLN A 59 -9.44 8.80 24.66
N LEU A 60 -8.48 9.68 24.90
CA LEU A 60 -7.94 9.92 26.24
C LEU A 60 -9.00 10.55 27.16
N GLU A 61 -9.77 11.53 26.65
CA GLU A 61 -10.91 12.11 27.37
C GLU A 61 -11.98 11.06 27.68
N SER A 62 -12.29 10.20 26.70
CA SER A 62 -13.36 9.21 26.84
C SER A 62 -12.99 8.08 27.79
N ARG A 63 -11.71 7.69 27.84
CA ARG A 63 -11.19 6.65 28.74
C ARG A 63 -11.35 6.98 30.22
N VAL A 64 -11.48 8.26 30.59
CA VAL A 64 -11.66 8.66 32.00
C VAL A 64 -12.99 8.14 32.58
N TRP A 65 -14.03 8.07 31.76
CA TRP A 65 -15.39 7.73 32.21
C TRP A 65 -15.98 6.51 31.51
N GLN A 66 -15.45 6.10 30.37
CA GLN A 66 -15.83 4.86 29.70
C GLN A 66 -15.09 3.70 30.35
N SER A 67 -15.83 2.82 31.02
CA SER A 67 -15.26 1.58 31.56
C SER A 67 -15.00 0.62 30.42
N ASP A 68 -16.00 0.46 29.56
CA ASP A 68 -15.99 -0.46 28.42
C ASP A 68 -16.58 0.18 27.16
N TYR A 69 -16.52 -0.58 26.05
CA TYR A 69 -17.11 -0.18 24.76
C TYR A 69 -18.63 0.07 24.83
N ARG A 70 -19.32 -0.47 25.84
CA ARG A 70 -20.77 -0.35 26.03
C ARG A 70 -21.18 1.05 26.48
N ASP A 71 -20.30 1.75 27.18
CA ASP A 71 -20.52 3.14 27.61
C ASP A 71 -20.20 4.13 26.48
N GLN A 72 -19.68 3.64 25.36
CA GLN A 72 -19.26 4.47 24.26
C GLN A 72 -20.48 5.05 23.54
N PRO A 73 -20.56 6.39 23.36
CA PRO A 73 -21.66 6.99 22.64
C PRO A 73 -21.57 6.61 21.16
N VAL A 74 -22.72 6.30 20.57
CA VAL A 74 -22.83 5.98 19.16
C VAL A 74 -22.51 7.24 18.33
N ILE A 75 -21.64 7.08 17.34
CA ILE A 75 -21.33 8.14 16.39
C ILE A 75 -22.46 8.20 15.38
N GLN A 76 -23.23 9.29 15.41
CA GLN A 76 -24.33 9.50 14.46
C GLN A 76 -23.77 9.72 13.04
N PRO A 77 -24.46 9.24 11.99
CA PRO A 77 -24.03 9.36 10.61
C PRO A 77 -24.31 10.77 10.05
N ASP A 78 -23.79 11.79 10.71
CA ASP A 78 -23.91 13.20 10.31
C ASP A 78 -22.50 13.83 10.33
N PRO A 79 -22.14 14.66 9.32
CA PRO A 79 -20.84 15.31 9.27
C PRO A 79 -20.45 16.08 10.53
N LEU A 80 -21.41 16.58 11.33
CA LEU A 80 -21.16 17.28 12.60
C LEU A 80 -20.43 16.41 13.63
N TYR A 81 -20.56 15.09 13.55
CA TYR A 81 -19.96 14.14 14.48
C TYR A 81 -18.52 13.75 14.10
N PHE A 82 -17.85 14.52 13.23
CA PHE A 82 -16.44 14.27 12.91
C PHE A 82 -15.52 14.34 14.14
N ASN A 83 -15.87 15.15 15.14
CA ASN A 83 -15.11 15.30 16.39
C ASN A 83 -15.28 14.11 17.35
N SER A 84 -16.33 13.30 17.23
CA SER A 84 -16.54 12.12 18.08
C SER A 84 -15.84 10.87 17.55
N LEU A 85 -15.10 10.98 16.45
CA LEU A 85 -14.39 9.87 15.84
C LEU A 85 -13.22 9.40 16.72
N LEU A 86 -13.28 8.16 17.20
CA LEU A 86 -12.21 7.52 17.95
C LEU A 86 -11.27 6.74 17.02
N PRO A 87 -10.00 6.50 17.41
CA PRO A 87 -9.10 5.63 16.66
C PRO A 87 -9.54 4.16 16.73
N PRO A 88 -9.08 3.31 15.78
CA PRO A 88 -9.42 1.88 15.75
C PRO A 88 -9.12 1.13 17.05
N SER A 89 -8.10 1.56 17.80
CA SER A 89 -7.73 1.00 19.12
C SER A 89 -8.83 1.09 20.17
N SER A 90 -9.73 2.06 20.07
CA SER A 90 -10.85 2.24 21.00
C SER A 90 -12.05 1.36 20.64
N MET A 91 -12.29 1.14 19.34
CA MET A 91 -13.48 0.43 18.84
C MET A 91 -13.17 -1.02 18.44
N LYS A 92 -12.49 -1.78 19.31
CA LYS A 92 -12.02 -3.15 18.98
C LYS A 92 -13.13 -4.10 18.51
N GLN A 93 -14.33 -3.97 19.08
CA GLN A 93 -15.49 -4.81 18.77
C GLN A 93 -16.09 -4.53 17.39
N ASN A 94 -15.82 -3.36 16.80
CA ASN A 94 -16.32 -2.99 15.49
C ASN A 94 -15.15 -2.76 14.51
N PRO A 95 -14.64 -3.83 13.87
CA PRO A 95 -13.56 -3.74 12.88
C PRO A 95 -13.95 -2.91 11.66
N MET A 96 -15.24 -2.77 11.36
CA MET A 96 -15.74 -1.98 10.22
C MET A 96 -15.28 -0.53 10.28
N ASN A 97 -15.00 0.00 11.47
CA ASN A 97 -14.50 1.37 11.60
C ASN A 97 -13.25 1.58 10.75
N ALA A 98 -12.37 0.58 10.66
CA ALA A 98 -11.07 0.66 10.00
C ALA A 98 -11.12 0.32 8.50
N VAL A 99 -12.31 0.17 7.91
CA VAL A 99 -12.45 0.01 6.46
C VAL A 99 -12.17 1.36 5.78
N THR A 100 -11.01 1.46 5.15
CA THR A 100 -10.51 2.72 4.57
C THR A 100 -10.86 2.82 3.09
N THR A 101 -12.09 3.23 2.76
CA THR A 101 -12.50 3.43 1.36
C THR A 101 -12.55 4.90 0.91
N LYS A 102 -12.26 5.85 1.80
CA LYS A 102 -12.19 7.26 1.46
C LYS A 102 -10.82 7.59 0.90
N PHE A 103 -10.78 8.01 -0.36
CA PHE A 103 -9.55 8.48 -1.00
C PHE A 103 -9.09 9.82 -0.42
N VAL A 104 -7.78 9.93 -0.20
CA VAL A 104 -7.17 11.10 0.42
C VAL A 104 -6.34 11.86 -0.61
N ARG A 105 -5.31 11.17 -1.11
CA ARG A 105 -4.27 11.74 -1.95
C ARG A 105 -3.55 10.66 -2.74
N THR A 106 -3.16 11.02 -3.96
CA THR A 106 -2.17 10.30 -4.75
C THR A 106 -0.80 10.97 -4.58
N SER A 107 0.20 10.19 -4.19
CA SER A 107 1.62 10.55 -4.15
C SER A 107 2.32 9.94 -5.35
N THR A 108 2.85 10.80 -6.21
CA THR A 108 3.61 10.40 -7.40
C THR A 108 4.97 11.07 -7.40
N ASN A 109 5.99 10.29 -7.75
CA ASN A 109 7.32 10.82 -7.99
C ASN A 109 7.37 11.56 -9.33
N LYS A 110 8.38 12.41 -9.49
CA LYS A 110 8.60 13.13 -10.75
C LYS A 110 9.08 12.20 -11.84
N GLN A 111 10.06 11.36 -11.49
CA GLN A 111 10.38 10.19 -12.27
C GLN A 111 9.31 9.14 -12.00
N ARG A 112 8.65 8.71 -13.07
CA ARG A 112 7.55 7.75 -12.97
C ARG A 112 8.14 6.35 -12.97
N CYS A 113 8.31 5.83 -11.76
CA CYS A 113 8.79 4.47 -11.53
C CYS A 113 7.72 3.69 -10.76
N PRO A 114 7.45 2.42 -11.11
CA PRO A 114 6.53 1.59 -10.35
C PRO A 114 7.04 1.41 -8.91
N ILE A 115 6.10 1.33 -7.97
CA ILE A 115 6.38 1.22 -6.55
C ILE A 115 6.13 -0.23 -6.14
N PHE A 116 7.17 -0.92 -5.68
CA PHE A 116 7.07 -2.33 -5.29
C PHE A 116 6.74 -2.49 -3.80
N CYS A 117 7.46 -1.79 -2.94
CA CYS A 117 7.29 -1.90 -1.50
C CYS A 117 6.96 -0.54 -0.88
N VAL A 118 6.10 -0.58 0.14
CA VAL A 118 5.63 0.59 0.86
C VAL A 118 5.60 0.22 2.34
N VAL A 119 6.18 1.07 3.19
CA VAL A 119 6.27 0.80 4.62
C VAL A 119 6.17 2.11 5.40
N TRP A 120 5.40 2.08 6.48
CA TRP A 120 5.36 3.17 7.45
C TRP A 120 6.57 3.08 8.39
N THR A 121 7.14 4.22 8.76
CA THR A 121 7.98 4.28 9.96
C THR A 121 7.15 3.79 11.16
N PRO A 122 7.73 3.07 12.13
CA PRO A 122 6.96 2.51 13.25
C PRO A 122 6.24 3.56 14.10
N GLU A 123 6.80 4.77 14.17
CA GLU A 123 6.17 5.93 14.81
C GLU A 123 4.94 6.47 14.05
N GLY A 124 4.77 6.10 12.78
CA GLY A 124 3.74 6.65 11.88
C GLY A 124 4.06 8.05 11.33
N ARG A 125 5.23 8.62 11.63
CA ARG A 125 5.63 9.96 11.18
C ARG A 125 5.77 10.06 9.67
N ARG A 126 6.35 9.05 9.03
CA ARG A 126 6.68 9.04 7.60
C ARG A 126 6.28 7.73 6.95
N LEU A 127 6.00 7.80 5.65
CA LEU A 127 5.90 6.64 4.79
C LEU A 127 7.12 6.59 3.88
N ILE A 128 7.73 5.42 3.76
CA ILE A 128 8.83 5.13 2.85
C ILE A 128 8.27 4.28 1.71
N THR A 129 8.53 4.68 0.47
CA THR A 129 8.16 3.92 -0.72
C THR A 129 9.42 3.56 -1.49
N GLY A 130 9.59 2.26 -1.79
CA GLY A 130 10.67 1.72 -2.61
C GLY A 130 10.23 1.61 -4.07
N ALA A 131 10.91 2.34 -4.94
CA ALA A 131 10.63 2.36 -6.36
C ALA A 131 11.52 1.37 -7.14
N SER A 132 11.16 1.11 -8.40
CA SER A 132 11.99 0.28 -9.28
C SER A 132 13.34 0.89 -9.64
N SER A 133 13.50 2.20 -9.49
CA SER A 133 14.76 2.92 -9.71
C SER A 133 15.79 2.71 -8.59
N GLY A 134 15.43 2.00 -7.52
CA GLY A 134 16.27 1.90 -6.32
C GLY A 134 16.18 3.11 -5.39
N GLU A 135 15.26 4.04 -5.69
CA GLU A 135 15.02 5.23 -4.88
C GLU A 135 14.06 4.94 -3.70
N PHE A 136 14.37 5.53 -2.55
CA PHE A 136 13.42 5.74 -1.47
C PHE A 136 12.83 7.14 -1.57
N THR A 137 11.50 7.22 -1.60
CA THR A 137 10.80 8.48 -1.42
C THR A 137 10.06 8.51 -0.10
N LEU A 138 10.33 9.54 0.68
CA LEU A 138 9.77 9.74 2.01
C LEU A 138 8.60 10.73 1.92
N TRP A 139 7.45 10.27 2.38
CA TRP A 139 6.22 11.05 2.45
C TRP A 139 5.86 11.35 3.90
N ASN A 140 5.38 12.56 4.16
CA ASN A 140 4.88 12.96 5.45
C ASN A 140 3.60 12.20 5.82
N GLY A 141 3.49 11.67 7.04
CA GLY A 141 2.37 10.81 7.43
C GLY A 141 1.02 11.50 7.67
N LEU A 142 1.01 12.78 8.01
CA LEU A 142 -0.22 13.54 8.27
C LEU A 142 -0.71 14.30 7.04
N THR A 143 0.23 14.86 6.28
CA THR A 143 -0.05 15.79 5.17
C THR A 143 0.28 15.22 3.80
N PHE A 144 0.91 14.03 3.74
CA PHE A 144 1.26 13.30 2.52
C PHE A 144 2.07 14.13 1.52
N ASN A 145 2.95 14.94 2.07
CA ASN A 145 3.87 15.77 1.29
C ASN A 145 5.18 15.06 1.08
N PHE A 146 5.81 15.32 -0.05
CA PHE A 146 7.17 14.92 -0.29
C PHE A 146 8.11 15.59 0.74
N GLU A 147 8.92 14.78 1.42
CA GLU A 147 9.98 15.27 2.30
C GLU A 147 11.33 15.17 1.60
N THR A 148 11.78 13.95 1.32
CA THR A 148 13.09 13.67 0.74
C THR A 148 13.06 12.49 -0.21
N ILE A 149 14.09 12.43 -1.06
CA ILE A 149 14.39 11.30 -1.94
C ILE A 149 15.83 10.87 -1.67
N LEU A 150 16.06 9.56 -1.65
CA LEU A 150 17.38 8.96 -1.44
C LEU A 150 17.61 7.88 -2.49
N GLN A 151 18.80 7.83 -3.08
CA GLN A 151 19.22 6.68 -3.88
C GLN A 151 19.70 5.60 -2.90
N ALA A 152 18.90 4.57 -2.70
CA ALA A 152 19.17 3.54 -1.70
C ALA A 152 19.85 2.31 -2.30
N HIS A 153 19.38 1.87 -3.45
CA HIS A 153 19.89 0.71 -4.19
C HIS A 153 20.16 1.09 -5.64
N ASP A 154 21.02 0.33 -6.33
CA ASP A 154 21.27 0.52 -7.76
C ASP A 154 20.21 -0.19 -8.61
N THR A 155 19.55 -1.20 -8.03
CA THR A 155 18.47 -1.96 -8.64
C THR A 155 17.14 -1.74 -7.93
N SER A 156 16.06 -2.34 -8.44
CA SER A 156 14.73 -2.18 -7.85
C SER A 156 14.63 -2.74 -6.44
N VAL A 157 14.13 -1.92 -5.52
CA VAL A 157 13.84 -2.31 -4.14
C VAL A 157 12.63 -3.24 -4.12
N ARG A 158 12.78 -4.44 -3.55
CA ARG A 158 11.71 -5.46 -3.53
C ARG A 158 11.05 -5.56 -2.17
N SER A 159 11.84 -5.57 -1.10
CA SER A 159 11.32 -5.67 0.26
C SER A 159 11.91 -4.60 1.15
N MET A 160 11.11 -4.15 2.10
CA MET A 160 11.48 -3.23 3.17
C MET A 160 10.74 -3.65 4.41
N ILE A 161 11.43 -3.82 5.53
CA ILE A 161 10.82 -4.24 6.81
C ILE A 161 11.56 -3.59 7.96
N TRP A 162 10.79 -3.06 8.92
CA TRP A 162 11.33 -2.59 10.19
C TRP A 162 11.52 -3.72 11.17
N SER A 163 12.59 -3.63 11.96
CA SER A 163 12.75 -4.41 13.18
C SER A 163 11.65 -4.10 14.18
N HIS A 164 11.38 -5.03 15.09
CA HIS A 164 10.36 -4.85 16.13
C HIS A 164 10.74 -3.80 17.18
N ASN A 165 12.03 -3.51 17.32
CA ASN A 165 12.56 -2.46 18.20
C ASN A 165 12.59 -1.04 17.57
N ASP A 166 12.08 -0.86 16.36
CA ASP A 166 12.01 0.40 15.60
C ASP A 166 13.35 1.06 15.23
N THR A 167 14.48 0.41 15.53
CA THR A 167 15.82 0.99 15.31
C THR A 167 16.36 0.75 13.91
N TRP A 168 16.04 -0.40 13.31
CA TRP A 168 16.61 -0.86 12.06
C TRP A 168 15.55 -1.05 10.99
N LEU A 169 15.86 -0.59 9.79
CA LEU A 169 15.11 -0.89 8.58
C LEU A 169 16.00 -1.77 7.70
N LEU A 170 15.50 -2.95 7.38
CA LEU A 170 16.13 -3.87 6.46
C LEU A 170 15.50 -3.71 5.08
N THR A 171 16.34 -3.59 4.06
CA THR A 171 15.88 -3.47 2.67
C THR A 171 16.62 -4.42 1.77
N THR A 172 15.91 -4.92 0.76
CA THR A 172 16.45 -5.87 -0.21
C THR A 172 16.15 -5.42 -1.62
N ASP A 173 17.02 -5.78 -2.55
CA ASP A 173 16.91 -5.40 -3.94
C ASP A 173 16.83 -6.61 -4.89
N THR A 174 16.73 -6.31 -6.17
CA THR A 174 16.69 -7.33 -7.24
C THR A 174 18.09 -7.81 -7.61
N GLY A 175 19.12 -7.05 -7.25
CA GLY A 175 20.53 -7.42 -7.41
C GLY A 175 21.04 -8.43 -6.39
N GLY A 176 20.28 -8.72 -5.33
CA GLY A 176 20.67 -9.70 -4.31
C GLY A 176 21.36 -9.12 -3.08
N TYR A 177 21.41 -7.79 -2.98
CA TYR A 177 21.98 -7.06 -1.85
C TYR A 177 20.95 -6.83 -0.74
N ILE A 178 21.46 -6.90 0.48
CA ILE A 178 20.73 -6.56 1.70
C ILE A 178 21.42 -5.35 2.33
N LYS A 179 20.64 -4.32 2.66
CA LYS A 179 21.13 -3.09 3.29
C LYS A 179 20.43 -2.80 4.60
N TYR A 180 21.20 -2.39 5.60
CA TYR A 180 20.71 -1.95 6.90
C TYR A 180 20.65 -0.43 6.97
N TRP A 181 19.51 0.06 7.44
CA TRP A 181 19.22 1.47 7.59
C TRP A 181 18.88 1.79 9.03
N GLN A 182 19.38 2.92 9.52
CA GLN A 182 18.92 3.50 10.78
C GLN A 182 17.63 4.30 10.59
N SER A 183 16.98 4.67 11.70
CA SER A 183 15.76 5.50 11.69
C SER A 183 15.93 6.86 10.99
N ASN A 184 17.15 7.40 10.97
CA ASN A 184 17.52 8.62 10.25
C ASN A 184 17.74 8.41 8.73
N MET A 185 17.52 7.19 8.21
CA MET A 185 17.81 6.77 6.83
C MET A 185 19.29 6.83 6.45
N ASN A 186 20.19 6.62 7.41
CA ASN A 186 21.60 6.40 7.12
C ASN A 186 21.86 4.93 6.76
N ASN A 187 22.63 4.68 5.70
CA ASN A 187 23.07 3.33 5.33
C ASN A 187 24.25 2.94 6.22
N VAL A 188 24.14 1.81 6.93
CA VAL A 188 25.17 1.34 7.87
C VAL A 188 26.02 0.25 7.26
N GLN A 189 25.37 -0.78 6.72
CA GLN A 189 26.04 -1.98 6.22
C GLN A 189 25.32 -2.45 4.95
N MET A 190 26.10 -2.94 3.99
CA MET A 190 25.59 -3.65 2.82
C MET A 190 26.40 -4.93 2.59
N PHE A 191 25.72 -6.00 2.19
CA PHE A 191 26.35 -7.25 1.79
C PHE A 191 25.49 -7.98 0.76
N GLU A 192 26.13 -8.88 0.00
CA GLU A 192 25.46 -9.73 -0.98
C GLU A 192 24.86 -10.95 -0.27
N GLY A 193 23.53 -11.07 -0.28
CA GLY A 193 22.83 -12.19 0.36
C GLY A 193 22.54 -13.34 -0.60
N HIS A 194 22.06 -13.00 -1.80
CA HIS A 194 21.69 -13.95 -2.83
C HIS A 194 22.30 -13.53 -4.18
N LYS A 195 22.46 -14.50 -5.08
CA LYS A 195 22.92 -14.24 -6.46
C LYS A 195 21.79 -13.79 -7.39
N GLU A 196 20.55 -14.06 -6.98
CA GLU A 196 19.34 -13.71 -7.70
C GLU A 196 18.49 -12.73 -6.88
N ALA A 197 17.38 -12.28 -7.46
CA ALA A 197 16.52 -11.27 -6.89
C ALA A 197 15.88 -11.73 -5.57
N ILE A 198 16.12 -10.96 -4.50
CA ILE A 198 15.47 -11.17 -3.22
C ILE A 198 14.06 -10.60 -3.32
N ARG A 199 13.06 -11.40 -2.97
CA ARG A 199 11.65 -11.01 -3.11
C ARG A 199 11.07 -10.46 -1.83
N GLU A 200 11.36 -11.11 -0.70
CA GLU A 200 10.87 -10.71 0.60
C GLU A 200 11.91 -11.02 1.69
N ALA A 201 11.84 -10.28 2.79
CA ALA A 201 12.56 -10.57 4.02
C ALA A 201 11.56 -10.71 5.17
N SER A 202 11.97 -11.15 6.36
CA SER A 202 11.16 -11.03 7.59
C SER A 202 12.05 -11.18 8.81
N PHE A 203 11.77 -10.42 9.87
CA PHE A 203 12.55 -10.46 11.12
C PHE A 203 12.07 -11.56 12.06
N CYS A 204 13.01 -12.15 12.78
CA CYS A 204 12.71 -12.94 13.96
C CYS A 204 12.12 -12.03 15.06
N PRO A 205 11.21 -12.53 15.93
CA PRO A 205 10.62 -11.74 17.01
C PRO A 205 11.63 -11.06 17.97
N THR A 206 12.86 -11.58 18.04
CA THR A 206 13.94 -11.02 18.86
C THR A 206 14.82 -10.01 18.11
N ASP A 207 14.60 -9.79 16.81
CA ASP A 207 15.43 -8.99 15.88
C ASP A 207 16.89 -9.47 15.71
N ILE A 208 17.30 -10.56 16.35
CA ILE A 208 18.68 -11.10 16.27
C ILE A 208 18.93 -11.77 14.93
N LYS A 209 17.87 -12.32 14.32
CA LYS A 209 17.93 -13.03 13.04
C LYS A 209 16.87 -12.50 12.10
N PHE A 210 17.08 -12.71 10.82
CA PHE A 210 16.04 -12.47 9.81
C PHE A 210 16.18 -13.50 8.70
N THR A 211 15.11 -13.64 7.92
CA THR A 211 15.07 -14.48 6.73
C THR A 211 15.00 -13.66 5.47
N THR A 212 15.57 -14.18 4.39
CA THR A 212 15.38 -13.68 3.04
C THR A 212 14.97 -14.80 2.10
N CYS A 213 14.08 -14.52 1.15
CA CYS A 213 13.73 -15.46 0.09
C CYS A 213 14.07 -14.88 -1.28
N SER A 214 14.50 -15.75 -2.19
CA SER A 214 15.02 -15.37 -3.50
C SER A 214 14.43 -16.20 -4.63
N ASP A 215 14.60 -15.69 -5.85
CA ASP A 215 14.26 -16.38 -7.08
C ASP A 215 15.10 -17.66 -7.31
N ASP A 216 16.24 -17.80 -6.61
CA ASP A 216 17.09 -19.00 -6.65
C ASP A 216 16.43 -20.25 -5.99
N GLY A 217 15.21 -20.10 -5.49
CA GLY A 217 14.44 -21.17 -4.84
C GLY A 217 14.86 -21.46 -3.40
N THR A 218 15.75 -20.66 -2.83
CA THR A 218 16.24 -20.83 -1.45
C THR A 218 15.69 -19.76 -0.52
N VAL A 219 15.55 -20.16 0.75
CA VAL A 219 15.32 -19.23 1.86
C VAL A 219 16.55 -19.28 2.75
N LYS A 220 17.16 -18.13 3.02
CA LYS A 220 18.35 -18.03 3.87
C LYS A 220 18.01 -17.38 5.19
N ILE A 221 18.64 -17.85 6.25
CA ILE A 221 18.57 -17.29 7.60
C ILE A 221 19.91 -16.63 7.89
N TRP A 222 19.83 -15.39 8.37
CA TRP A 222 20.97 -14.54 8.61
C TRP A 222 21.04 -14.14 10.08
N ASP A 223 22.26 -14.07 10.60
CA ASP A 223 22.54 -13.36 11.86
C ASP A 223 22.64 -11.85 11.57
N PHE A 224 21.81 -11.08 12.26
CA PHE A 224 21.71 -9.63 12.06
C PHE A 224 23.03 -8.90 12.38
N LEU A 225 23.70 -9.26 13.48
CA LEU A 225 24.89 -8.52 13.94
C LEU A 225 26.13 -8.89 13.14
N ARG A 226 26.26 -10.17 12.77
CA ARG A 226 27.44 -10.69 12.06
C ARG A 226 27.37 -10.52 10.56
N CYS A 227 26.17 -10.34 10.00
CA CYS A 227 25.91 -10.35 8.56
C CYS A 227 26.37 -11.67 7.90
N GLU A 228 26.28 -12.77 8.65
CA GLU A 228 26.68 -14.10 8.19
C GLU A 228 25.45 -14.97 7.93
N GLU A 229 25.57 -15.82 6.90
CA GLU A 229 24.58 -16.84 6.59
C GLU A 229 24.68 -17.97 7.62
N GLU A 230 23.61 -18.22 8.37
CA GLU A 230 23.59 -19.30 9.37
C GLU A 230 23.08 -20.59 8.75
N VAL A 231 21.97 -20.52 8.01
CA VAL A 231 21.31 -21.70 7.43
C VAL A 231 20.72 -21.34 6.06
N THR A 232 21.01 -22.15 5.05
CA THR A 232 20.25 -22.17 3.79
C THR A 232 19.19 -23.26 3.81
N LEU A 233 17.92 -22.88 3.75
CA LEU A 233 16.77 -23.76 3.61
C LEU A 233 16.60 -24.13 2.14
N ARG A 234 17.00 -25.36 1.79
CA ARG A 234 16.80 -25.94 0.46
C ARG A 234 15.61 -26.88 0.48
N GLY A 235 14.81 -26.82 -0.58
CA GLY A 235 13.81 -27.83 -0.79
C GLY A 235 12.65 -27.39 -1.67
N HIS A 236 12.46 -26.10 -1.95
CA HIS A 236 11.52 -25.69 -2.99
C HIS A 236 12.05 -26.05 -4.39
N GLY A 237 11.15 -26.41 -5.30
CA GLY A 237 11.49 -26.76 -6.68
C GLY A 237 11.64 -25.56 -7.63
N ALA A 238 11.20 -24.37 -7.20
CA ALA A 238 11.23 -23.13 -7.99
C ALA A 238 11.34 -21.89 -7.08
N ASP A 239 11.33 -20.70 -7.69
CA ASP A 239 11.42 -19.39 -7.06
C ASP A 239 10.55 -19.27 -5.80
N VAL A 240 11.11 -18.69 -4.73
CA VAL A 240 10.36 -18.35 -3.51
C VAL A 240 10.06 -16.85 -3.52
N LYS A 241 8.77 -16.50 -3.56
CA LYS A 241 8.33 -15.11 -3.72
C LYS A 241 8.04 -14.40 -2.41
N CYS A 242 7.68 -15.15 -1.37
CA CYS A 242 7.34 -14.57 -0.08
C CYS A 242 7.86 -15.41 1.07
N VAL A 243 8.14 -14.73 2.18
CA VAL A 243 8.59 -15.34 3.43
C VAL A 243 8.09 -14.53 4.60
N ASP A 244 7.63 -15.22 5.64
CA ASP A 244 7.27 -14.56 6.89
C ASP A 244 7.63 -15.40 8.11
N TRP A 245 8.22 -14.73 9.10
CA TRP A 245 8.61 -15.33 10.36
C TRP A 245 7.44 -15.27 11.35
N HIS A 246 7.20 -16.36 12.05
CA HIS A 246 6.11 -16.43 13.01
C HIS A 246 6.37 -15.51 14.25
N PRO A 247 5.39 -14.73 14.73
CA PRO A 247 5.62 -13.69 15.74
C PRO A 247 6.04 -14.16 17.15
N GLN A 248 5.79 -15.43 17.51
CA GLN A 248 6.16 -15.97 18.83
C GLN A 248 7.03 -17.24 18.76
N LYS A 249 6.71 -18.16 17.85
CA LYS A 249 7.39 -19.45 17.65
C LYS A 249 8.55 -19.30 16.67
N ALA A 250 9.56 -20.15 16.83
CA ALA A 250 10.64 -20.30 15.88
C ALA A 250 10.14 -21.12 14.67
N MET A 251 9.43 -20.46 13.75
CA MET A 251 8.88 -21.08 12.55
C MET A 251 8.84 -20.06 11.42
N ILE A 252 9.18 -20.48 10.22
CA ILE A 252 9.15 -19.63 9.02
C ILE A 252 8.17 -20.24 8.03
N ALA A 253 7.31 -19.41 7.44
CA ALA A 253 6.50 -19.81 6.29
C ALA A 253 7.09 -19.21 5.01
N SER A 254 7.22 -20.01 3.97
CA SER A 254 7.64 -19.55 2.64
C SER A 254 6.62 -19.94 1.59
N GLY A 255 6.39 -19.03 0.63
CA GLY A 255 5.51 -19.25 -0.52
C GLY A 255 6.29 -19.26 -1.83
N SER A 256 6.05 -20.27 -2.65
CA SER A 256 6.76 -20.54 -3.90
C SER A 256 5.86 -20.39 -5.12
N LYS A 257 6.52 -20.26 -6.27
CA LYS A 257 5.94 -20.39 -7.61
C LYS A 257 5.61 -21.85 -7.96
N ASP A 258 6.26 -22.81 -7.30
CA ASP A 258 6.06 -24.23 -7.55
C ASP A 258 4.64 -24.69 -7.15
N SER A 259 3.97 -25.41 -8.04
CA SER A 259 2.64 -25.97 -7.78
C SER A 259 2.70 -27.25 -6.95
N GLN A 260 3.82 -27.99 -7.00
CA GLN A 260 4.00 -29.19 -6.19
C GLN A 260 4.30 -28.84 -4.73
N GLN A 261 5.00 -27.73 -4.50
CA GLN A 261 5.40 -27.33 -3.16
C GLN A 261 5.14 -25.83 -2.94
N PRO A 262 3.85 -25.43 -2.88
CA PRO A 262 3.48 -24.02 -2.91
C PRO A 262 3.84 -23.32 -1.59
N ILE A 263 3.64 -23.98 -0.44
CA ILE A 263 3.96 -23.40 0.87
C ILE A 263 4.73 -24.41 1.70
N LYS A 264 5.81 -23.98 2.33
CA LYS A 264 6.54 -24.79 3.31
C LYS A 264 6.68 -24.06 4.63
N LEU A 265 6.57 -24.84 5.72
CA LEU A 265 6.92 -24.40 7.06
C LEU A 265 8.31 -24.96 7.40
N TRP A 266 9.16 -24.12 7.95
CA TRP A 266 10.55 -24.45 8.27
C TRP A 266 10.84 -24.22 9.74
N ASP A 267 11.73 -25.06 10.28
CA ASP A 267 12.36 -24.81 11.57
C ASP A 267 13.67 -24.02 11.34
N PRO A 268 13.78 -22.78 11.86
CA PRO A 268 14.97 -21.96 11.67
C PRO A 268 16.22 -22.48 12.39
N ARG A 269 16.09 -23.36 13.39
CA ARG A 269 17.22 -23.88 14.17
C ARG A 269 17.88 -25.08 13.50
N ILE A 270 17.05 -25.97 12.96
CA ILE A 270 17.50 -27.24 12.37
C ILE A 270 17.73 -27.07 10.85
N GLY A 271 17.01 -26.15 10.22
CA GLY A 271 17.04 -25.99 8.76
C GLY A 271 16.19 -27.00 8.00
N SER A 272 15.40 -27.82 8.70
CA SER A 272 14.52 -28.82 8.10
C SER A 272 13.13 -28.27 7.80
N SER A 273 12.50 -28.79 6.73
CA SER A 273 11.08 -28.54 6.46
C SER A 273 10.21 -29.31 7.45
N ILE A 274 9.36 -28.60 8.19
CA ILE A 274 8.39 -29.17 9.14
C ILE A 274 7.22 -29.79 8.37
N SER A 275 6.64 -29.04 7.44
CA SER A 275 5.48 -29.49 6.67
C SER A 275 5.34 -28.74 5.35
N THR A 276 4.81 -29.42 4.35
CA THR A 276 4.42 -28.81 3.06
C THR A 276 2.90 -28.68 2.99
N LEU A 277 2.41 -27.45 2.78
CA LEU A 277 0.99 -27.14 2.71
C LEU A 277 0.57 -26.91 1.26
N HIS A 278 -0.42 -27.67 0.79
CA HIS A 278 -0.93 -27.61 -0.59
C HIS A 278 -2.24 -26.81 -0.66
N LEU A 279 -2.18 -25.52 -0.34
CA LEU A 279 -3.38 -24.66 -0.26
C LEU A 279 -3.82 -24.10 -1.60
N HIS A 280 -2.87 -23.81 -2.49
CA HIS A 280 -3.09 -23.13 -3.76
C HIS A 280 -2.64 -23.99 -4.93
N LYS A 281 -3.29 -23.80 -6.09
CA LYS A 281 -2.94 -24.49 -7.34
C LYS A 281 -1.90 -23.73 -8.17
N SER A 282 -1.79 -22.43 -7.93
CA SER A 282 -0.89 -21.53 -8.64
C SER A 282 0.09 -20.88 -7.66
N THR A 283 0.89 -19.95 -8.19
CA THR A 283 1.96 -19.30 -7.45
C THR A 283 1.44 -18.55 -6.23
N VAL A 284 2.10 -18.71 -5.09
CA VAL A 284 1.79 -17.94 -3.88
C VAL A 284 2.55 -16.62 -3.95
N MET A 285 1.81 -15.51 -3.86
CA MET A 285 2.34 -14.16 -4.01
C MET A 285 2.81 -13.59 -2.68
N GLU A 286 1.99 -13.71 -1.64
CA GLU A 286 2.32 -13.26 -0.29
C GLU A 286 1.81 -14.25 0.76
N VAL A 287 2.56 -14.34 1.85
CA VAL A 287 2.25 -15.11 3.04
C VAL A 287 2.46 -14.19 4.25
N LYS A 288 1.46 -14.07 5.12
CA LYS A 288 1.54 -13.22 6.32
C LYS A 288 0.97 -13.90 7.54
N TRP A 289 1.75 -13.95 8.61
CA TRP A 289 1.30 -14.36 9.94
C TRP A 289 0.42 -13.30 10.57
N ASN A 290 -0.66 -13.75 11.20
CA ASN A 290 -1.38 -12.88 12.13
C ASN A 290 -0.53 -12.69 13.40
N LYS A 291 -0.60 -11.51 14.02
CA LYS A 291 0.09 -11.19 15.28
C LYS A 291 -0.25 -12.14 16.43
N ASN A 292 -1.42 -12.79 16.38
CA ASN A 292 -1.80 -13.82 17.36
C ASN A 292 -1.01 -15.13 17.22
N GLY A 293 -0.34 -15.37 16.08
CA GLY A 293 0.43 -16.58 15.78
C GLY A 293 -0.40 -17.83 15.44
N ASN A 294 -1.73 -17.73 15.36
CA ASN A 294 -2.58 -18.89 15.07
C ASN A 294 -2.94 -19.00 13.59
N TRP A 295 -3.07 -17.86 12.91
CA TRP A 295 -3.54 -17.81 11.52
C TRP A 295 -2.41 -17.46 10.56
N LEU A 296 -2.32 -18.23 9.50
CA LEU A 296 -1.51 -17.96 8.33
C LEU A 296 -2.43 -17.47 7.20
N LEU A 297 -2.19 -16.28 6.69
CA LEU A 297 -2.92 -15.72 5.55
C LEU A 297 -2.08 -15.85 4.29
N THR A 298 -2.67 -16.36 3.23
CA THR A 298 -1.99 -16.57 1.94
C THR A 298 -2.76 -15.93 0.80
N ALA A 299 -2.03 -15.28 -0.10
CA ALA A 299 -2.51 -14.75 -1.36
C ALA A 299 -1.87 -15.46 -2.54
N SER A 300 -2.67 -15.74 -3.56
CA SER A 300 -2.21 -16.46 -4.74
C SER A 300 -2.80 -15.91 -6.03
N ARG A 301 -2.14 -16.27 -7.14
CA ARG A 301 -2.60 -16.00 -8.50
C ARG A 301 -3.81 -16.82 -8.92
N ASP A 302 -4.30 -17.73 -8.08
CA ASP A 302 -5.56 -18.45 -8.32
C ASP A 302 -6.81 -17.61 -7.99
N HIS A 303 -6.61 -16.31 -7.73
CA HIS A 303 -7.63 -15.32 -7.36
C HIS A 303 -8.20 -15.54 -5.95
N LEU A 304 -7.58 -16.41 -5.14
CA LEU A 304 -8.05 -16.75 -3.80
C LEU A 304 -7.12 -16.17 -2.74
N LEU A 305 -7.74 -15.82 -1.61
CA LEU A 305 -7.04 -15.65 -0.34
C LEU A 305 -7.50 -16.77 0.59
N LYS A 306 -6.60 -17.32 1.39
CA LYS A 306 -6.92 -18.40 2.33
C LYS A 306 -6.38 -18.09 3.72
N ILE A 307 -7.16 -18.42 4.75
CA ILE A 307 -6.68 -18.48 6.13
C ILE A 307 -6.51 -19.94 6.52
N PHE A 308 -5.35 -20.25 7.08
CA PHE A 308 -4.99 -21.57 7.58
C PHE A 308 -4.70 -21.51 9.08
N ASP A 309 -5.30 -22.40 9.87
CA ASP A 309 -4.96 -22.54 11.30
C ASP A 309 -3.85 -23.58 11.45
N ILE A 310 -2.72 -23.16 12.01
CA ILE A 310 -1.54 -24.01 12.20
C ILE A 310 -1.73 -25.11 13.24
N ARG A 311 -2.63 -24.92 14.21
CA ARG A 311 -2.81 -25.90 15.31
C ARG A 311 -3.67 -27.05 14.84
N ALA A 312 -4.70 -26.75 14.06
CA ALA A 312 -5.60 -27.73 13.47
C ALA A 312 -5.03 -28.34 12.18
N MET A 313 -4.00 -27.72 11.58
CA MET A 313 -3.45 -28.05 10.26
C MET A 313 -4.55 -28.16 9.19
N LYS A 314 -5.51 -27.23 9.23
CA LYS A 314 -6.67 -27.19 8.34
C LYS A 314 -6.92 -25.79 7.82
N GLU A 315 -7.45 -25.73 6.60
CA GLU A 315 -7.98 -24.50 6.00
C GLU A 315 -9.22 -24.05 6.79
N LEU A 316 -9.20 -22.80 7.24
CA LEU A 316 -10.27 -22.20 8.04
C LEU A 316 -11.28 -21.50 7.14
N GLN A 317 -10.80 -20.70 6.18
CA GLN A 317 -11.67 -19.95 5.28
C GLN A 317 -10.99 -19.66 3.94
N THR A 318 -11.78 -19.70 2.86
CA THR A 318 -11.39 -19.26 1.51
C THR A 318 -12.16 -17.99 1.14
N PHE A 319 -11.47 -16.90 0.84
CA PHE A 319 -12.10 -15.66 0.39
C PHE A 319 -12.11 -15.60 -1.13
N ARG A 320 -13.29 -15.35 -1.70
CA ARG A 320 -13.54 -15.20 -3.13
C ARG A 320 -14.12 -13.82 -3.39
N GLY A 321 -13.54 -13.08 -4.33
CA GLY A 321 -14.04 -11.74 -4.72
C GLY A 321 -13.08 -10.99 -5.65
N HIS A 322 -11.79 -11.31 -5.60
CA HIS A 322 -10.84 -10.80 -6.60
C HIS A 322 -11.18 -11.31 -8.00
N LYS A 323 -11.31 -10.39 -8.96
CA LYS A 323 -11.59 -10.72 -10.38
C LYS A 323 -10.35 -11.28 -11.07
N LYS A 324 -9.17 -10.81 -10.64
CA LYS A 324 -7.85 -11.29 -11.08
C LYS A 324 -7.04 -11.80 -9.88
N GLU A 325 -5.74 -11.97 -10.07
CA GLU A 325 -4.78 -12.46 -9.10
C GLU A 325 -4.76 -11.60 -7.83
N ALA A 326 -4.73 -12.24 -6.66
CA ALA A 326 -4.49 -11.57 -5.39
C ALA A 326 -2.98 -11.49 -5.16
N THR A 327 -2.47 -10.27 -5.00
CA THR A 327 -1.04 -9.97 -5.13
C THR A 327 -0.41 -9.42 -3.85
N ALA A 328 -1.16 -8.63 -3.10
CA ALA A 328 -0.70 -8.01 -1.86
C ALA A 328 -1.74 -8.20 -0.75
N VAL A 329 -1.26 -8.31 0.48
CA VAL A 329 -2.04 -8.57 1.68
C VAL A 329 -1.42 -7.86 2.87
N ALA A 330 -2.25 -7.22 3.69
CA ALA A 330 -1.80 -6.60 4.91
C ALA A 330 -2.83 -6.78 6.04
N TRP A 331 -2.43 -7.52 7.08
CA TRP A 331 -3.17 -7.58 8.33
C TRP A 331 -3.30 -6.20 8.95
N HIS A 332 -4.48 -5.91 9.50
CA HIS A 332 -4.69 -4.67 10.23
C HIS A 332 -3.90 -4.71 11.56
N PRO A 333 -3.24 -3.62 11.99
CA PRO A 333 -2.31 -3.67 13.11
C PRO A 333 -2.98 -3.83 14.48
N VAL A 334 -4.27 -3.48 14.61
CA VAL A 334 -5.04 -3.50 15.86
C VAL A 334 -6.12 -4.59 15.85
N HIS A 335 -7.08 -4.54 14.92
CA HIS A 335 -8.09 -5.60 14.71
C HIS A 335 -7.45 -6.88 14.15
N GLU A 336 -7.53 -7.97 14.90
CA GLU A 336 -6.90 -9.24 14.53
C GLU A 336 -7.53 -9.94 13.30
N GLY A 337 -8.83 -9.72 13.08
CA GLY A 337 -9.58 -10.41 12.03
C GLY A 337 -9.68 -9.60 10.74
N LEU A 338 -9.32 -8.32 10.75
CA LEU A 338 -9.43 -7.43 9.59
C LEU A 338 -8.11 -7.44 8.81
N PHE A 339 -8.21 -7.54 7.49
CA PHE A 339 -7.07 -7.35 6.61
C PHE A 339 -7.49 -6.69 5.30
N ALA A 340 -6.52 -6.05 4.64
CA ALA A 340 -6.67 -5.52 3.28
C ALA A 340 -5.95 -6.43 2.29
N SER A 341 -6.47 -6.46 1.07
CA SER A 341 -5.88 -7.20 -0.05
C SER A 341 -5.89 -6.36 -1.31
N GLY A 342 -4.87 -6.54 -2.15
CA GLY A 342 -4.68 -5.84 -3.42
C GLY A 342 -4.59 -6.82 -4.58
N GLY A 343 -5.33 -6.52 -5.65
CA GLY A 343 -5.40 -7.32 -6.87
C GLY A 343 -4.45 -6.83 -7.97
N SER A 344 -4.19 -7.70 -8.95
CA SER A 344 -3.41 -7.35 -10.14
C SER A 344 -4.15 -6.43 -11.12
N ASP A 345 -5.48 -6.35 -11.01
CA ASP A 345 -6.34 -5.40 -11.71
C ASP A 345 -6.35 -4.00 -11.08
N GLY A 346 -5.70 -3.81 -9.93
CA GLY A 346 -5.74 -2.55 -9.19
C GLY A 346 -6.94 -2.44 -8.24
N ALA A 347 -7.71 -3.52 -8.05
CA ALA A 347 -8.76 -3.58 -7.04
C ALA A 347 -8.18 -3.73 -5.64
N MET A 348 -8.81 -3.10 -4.64
CA MET A 348 -8.55 -3.42 -3.24
C MET A 348 -9.81 -3.89 -2.55
N TYR A 349 -9.68 -4.91 -1.71
CA TYR A 349 -10.78 -5.42 -0.89
C TYR A 349 -10.37 -5.53 0.57
N PHE A 350 -11.33 -5.30 1.45
CA PHE A 350 -11.23 -5.47 2.89
C PHE A 350 -12.02 -6.70 3.31
N TRP A 351 -11.43 -7.48 4.19
CA TRP A 351 -11.98 -8.77 4.62
C TRP A 351 -11.95 -8.87 6.13
N ILE A 352 -12.94 -9.56 6.69
CA ILE A 352 -12.97 -9.91 8.11
C ILE A 352 -13.01 -11.44 8.21
N ALA A 353 -12.14 -12.02 9.02
CA ALA A 353 -12.16 -13.44 9.33
C ALA A 353 -13.51 -13.85 9.93
N GLY A 354 -14.17 -14.84 9.34
CA GLY A 354 -15.53 -15.26 9.68
C GLY A 354 -16.62 -14.70 8.77
N CYS A 355 -16.33 -13.69 7.94
CA CYS A 355 -17.23 -13.20 6.90
C CYS A 355 -16.83 -13.78 5.54
N ASP A 356 -17.72 -14.51 4.87
CA ASP A 356 -17.41 -15.15 3.57
C ASP A 356 -17.30 -14.18 2.39
N LYS A 357 -18.00 -13.04 2.50
CA LYS A 357 -17.97 -11.96 1.51
C LYS A 357 -17.01 -10.86 1.92
N GLU A 358 -16.52 -10.13 0.92
CA GLU A 358 -15.80 -8.89 1.14
C GLU A 358 -16.68 -7.89 1.88
N VAL A 359 -16.04 -7.19 2.81
CA VAL A 359 -16.69 -6.23 3.70
C VAL A 359 -16.88 -4.88 3.01
N GLY A 360 -15.91 -4.55 2.18
CA GLY A 360 -15.88 -3.37 1.36
C GLY A 360 -14.72 -3.48 0.38
N GLY A 361 -14.79 -2.74 -0.70
CA GLY A 361 -13.75 -2.76 -1.71
C GLY A 361 -13.87 -1.61 -2.67
N ILE A 362 -12.79 -1.39 -3.40
CA ILE A 362 -12.67 -0.39 -4.43
C ILE A 362 -12.09 -1.11 -5.64
N GLU A 363 -12.92 -1.40 -6.63
CA GLU A 363 -12.49 -2.15 -7.82
C GLU A 363 -11.48 -1.37 -8.66
N GLN A 364 -11.60 -0.04 -8.71
CA GLN A 364 -10.72 0.84 -9.48
C GLN A 364 -9.87 1.72 -8.55
N ALA A 365 -9.27 1.12 -7.52
CA ALA A 365 -8.38 1.87 -6.62
C ALA A 365 -7.15 2.37 -7.37
N HIS A 366 -6.54 1.48 -8.17
CA HIS A 366 -5.41 1.75 -9.04
C HIS A 366 -5.68 1.38 -10.49
N GLU A 367 -4.89 1.95 -11.41
CA GLU A 367 -4.95 1.62 -12.83
C GLU A 367 -4.13 0.37 -13.16
N GLY A 368 -3.20 0.01 -12.27
CA GLY A 368 -2.36 -1.18 -12.39
C GLY A 368 -2.26 -1.97 -11.10
N MET A 369 -1.56 -3.10 -11.18
CA MET A 369 -1.33 -4.04 -10.10
C MET A 369 -0.84 -3.39 -8.80
N ILE A 370 -1.44 -3.78 -7.68
CA ILE A 370 -1.02 -3.35 -6.35
C ILE A 370 0.09 -4.30 -5.87
N TRP A 371 1.28 -3.78 -5.61
CA TRP A 371 2.41 -4.60 -5.16
C TRP A 371 2.51 -4.73 -3.65
N SER A 372 2.12 -3.69 -2.91
CA SER A 372 2.19 -3.71 -1.45
C SER A 372 1.13 -2.82 -0.83
N LEU A 373 0.74 -3.21 0.38
CA LEU A 373 -0.21 -2.51 1.23
C LEU A 373 0.43 -2.30 2.60
N ALA A 374 0.33 -1.09 3.15
CA ALA A 374 0.89 -0.78 4.45
C ALA A 374 -0.08 0.07 5.27
N TRP A 375 -0.53 -0.51 6.38
CA TRP A 375 -1.32 0.19 7.38
C TRP A 375 -0.44 1.14 8.19
N HIS A 376 -0.95 2.34 8.45
CA HIS A 376 -0.39 3.20 9.48
C HIS A 376 -0.44 2.47 10.83
N PRO A 377 0.54 2.61 11.75
CA PRO A 377 0.58 1.89 13.03
C PRO A 377 -0.73 1.94 13.84
N LEU A 378 -1.39 3.10 13.88
CA LEU A 378 -2.72 3.29 14.50
C LEU A 378 -3.90 2.60 13.79
N GLY A 379 -3.75 2.14 12.54
CA GLY A 379 -4.77 1.45 11.75
C GLY A 379 -5.82 2.34 11.05
N HIS A 380 -5.67 3.66 11.11
CA HIS A 380 -6.69 4.59 10.57
C HIS A 380 -6.46 5.01 9.11
N ILE A 381 -5.26 4.76 8.57
CA ILE A 381 -4.86 5.04 7.18
C ILE A 381 -4.24 3.77 6.60
N LEU A 382 -4.56 3.49 5.34
CA LEU A 382 -3.91 2.48 4.51
C LEU A 382 -3.17 3.18 3.37
N CYS A 383 -1.95 2.75 3.07
CA CYS A 383 -1.25 3.14 1.86
C CYS A 383 -1.16 1.94 0.91
N SER A 384 -1.34 2.20 -0.39
CA SER A 384 -1.14 1.23 -1.46
C SER A 384 -0.05 1.69 -2.41
N GLY A 385 0.87 0.78 -2.76
CA GLY A 385 1.89 0.97 -3.79
C GLY A 385 1.52 0.18 -5.04
N SER A 386 1.54 0.83 -6.21
CA SER A 386 1.10 0.23 -7.46
C SER A 386 2.13 0.32 -8.57
N ASN A 387 1.93 -0.53 -9.57
CA ASN A 387 2.64 -0.53 -10.83
C ASN A 387 2.33 0.71 -11.69
N ASP A 388 1.26 1.47 -11.39
CA ASP A 388 0.87 2.72 -12.09
C ASP A 388 1.75 3.94 -11.74
N HIS A 389 2.91 3.70 -11.12
CA HIS A 389 3.87 4.70 -10.65
C HIS A 389 3.35 5.62 -9.55
N SER A 390 2.22 5.27 -8.93
CA SER A 390 1.60 6.03 -7.86
C SER A 390 1.49 5.23 -6.58
N SER A 391 1.61 5.94 -5.46
CA SER A 391 1.14 5.48 -4.16
C SER A 391 -0.12 6.26 -3.81
N LYS A 392 -1.11 5.59 -3.23
CA LYS A 392 -2.38 6.23 -2.82
C LYS A 392 -2.61 6.01 -1.34
N PHE A 393 -3.15 7.04 -0.71
CA PHE A 393 -3.54 7.03 0.70
C PHE A 393 -5.05 6.96 0.84
N TRP A 394 -5.49 6.08 1.73
CA TRP A 394 -6.88 5.78 2.00
C TRP A 394 -7.15 5.95 3.49
N THR A 395 -8.26 6.56 3.84
CA THR A 395 -8.68 6.78 5.23
C THR A 395 -10.05 6.20 5.48
N ARG A 396 -10.38 6.04 6.75
CA ARG A 396 -11.73 5.72 7.22
C ARG A 396 -12.73 6.76 6.72
N ASN A 397 -13.92 6.28 6.40
CA ASN A 397 -15.01 7.14 5.95
C ASN A 397 -15.42 8.10 7.07
N ARG A 398 -15.86 9.29 6.69
CA ARG A 398 -16.32 10.28 7.67
C ARG A 398 -17.81 10.03 7.94
N PRO A 399 -18.27 10.18 9.19
CA PRO A 399 -19.69 10.08 9.51
C PRO A 399 -20.52 11.03 8.62
N GLY A 400 -21.61 10.52 8.05
CA GLY A 400 -22.54 11.28 7.20
C GLY A 400 -22.04 11.67 5.81
N ASP A 401 -20.82 11.26 5.43
CA ASP A 401 -20.30 11.50 4.08
C ASP A 401 -20.99 10.56 3.07
N LYS A 402 -21.59 11.14 2.03
CA LYS A 402 -22.22 10.36 0.96
C LYS A 402 -21.10 9.84 0.05
N MET A 403 -20.98 8.52 -0.09
CA MET A 403 -19.91 7.85 -0.86
C MET A 403 -20.04 8.01 -2.39
N ARG A 404 -20.22 9.24 -2.88
CA ARG A 404 -20.33 9.59 -4.31
C ARG A 404 -18.98 9.81 -4.99
N ASP A 405 -17.88 9.46 -4.32
CA ASP A 405 -16.55 9.55 -4.92
C ASP A 405 -16.41 8.47 -6.01
N LYS A 406 -15.60 8.75 -7.04
CA LYS A 406 -15.38 7.89 -8.21
C LYS A 406 -15.03 6.44 -7.84
N TYR A 407 -14.41 6.27 -6.66
CA TYR A 407 -13.99 4.99 -6.12
C TYR A 407 -15.14 4.16 -5.52
N ASN A 408 -16.19 4.81 -4.99
CA ASN A 408 -17.30 4.16 -4.29
C ASN A 408 -18.62 4.20 -5.08
N MET A 409 -18.65 4.82 -6.26
CA MET A 409 -19.82 4.86 -7.16
C MET A 409 -20.32 3.45 -7.54
N GLY A 410 -19.42 2.47 -7.68
CA GLY A 410 -19.78 1.07 -7.93
C GLY A 410 -20.46 0.39 -6.73
N ALA A 411 -20.12 0.76 -5.50
CA ALA A 411 -20.71 0.22 -4.29
C ALA A 411 -22.16 0.71 -4.05
N LEU A 412 -22.53 1.87 -4.63
CA LEU A 412 -23.91 2.39 -4.63
C LEU A 412 -24.76 1.81 -5.79
N GLY A 413 -24.14 1.08 -6.72
CA GLY A 413 -24.75 0.53 -7.92
C GLY A 413 -25.44 -0.82 -7.73
N SER A 414 -26.39 -0.89 -6.79
CA SER A 414 -27.43 -1.93 -6.75
C SER A 414 -28.68 -1.55 -5.94
N SER A 415 -28.74 -0.33 -5.38
CA SER A 415 -29.86 0.13 -4.55
C SER A 415 -30.59 1.37 -5.09
N ASN A 416 -30.23 1.89 -6.27
CA ASN A 416 -30.81 3.13 -6.81
C ASN A 416 -31.58 2.95 -8.13
N ILE A 417 -32.08 1.74 -8.38
CA ILE A 417 -33.16 1.53 -9.36
C ILE A 417 -34.27 0.83 -8.60
N LEU A 418 -35.05 1.63 -7.86
CA LEU A 418 -36.49 1.52 -7.58
C LEU A 418 -36.81 2.43 -6.38
N ASP A 419 -37.87 3.20 -6.54
CA ASP A 419 -38.66 3.89 -5.51
C ASP A 419 -38.20 5.28 -5.03
N GLU A 420 -38.33 6.27 -5.93
CA GLU A 420 -38.57 7.67 -5.56
C GLU A 420 -40.05 7.95 -5.18
N ASN A 421 -40.90 6.92 -5.03
CA ASN A 421 -42.34 7.10 -4.80
C ASN A 421 -42.93 6.53 -3.50
N ASP A 422 -42.17 5.89 -2.61
CA ASP A 422 -42.73 5.45 -1.32
C ASP A 422 -42.11 6.21 -0.14
N GLN A 423 -42.76 7.32 0.21
CA GLN A 423 -42.66 7.90 1.54
C GLN A 423 -43.27 6.94 2.59
N ALA A 424 -42.65 7.00 3.78
CA ALA A 424 -43.18 6.59 5.08
C ALA A 424 -43.13 5.09 5.44
N GLY A 425 -42.17 4.78 6.31
CA GLY A 425 -42.30 3.69 7.29
C GLY A 425 -41.45 2.46 7.01
N LYS A 426 -40.24 2.43 7.60
CA LYS A 426 -39.64 1.26 8.28
C LYS A 426 -38.22 1.62 8.76
N LEU A 427 -38.17 2.27 9.92
CA LEU A 427 -37.02 2.24 10.82
C LEU A 427 -37.18 0.98 11.68
N LEU A 428 -36.45 -0.09 11.37
CA LEU A 428 -36.17 -1.16 12.34
C LEU A 428 -34.74 -1.67 12.13
N CYS A 429 -33.88 -1.32 13.08
CA CYS A 429 -32.60 -1.96 13.36
C CYS A 429 -32.79 -3.46 13.63
N PRO A 430 -31.79 -4.31 13.35
CA PRO A 430 -31.56 -5.50 14.15
C PRO A 430 -30.41 -5.26 15.12
N CYS A 431 -30.66 -5.76 16.33
CA CYS A 431 -29.88 -5.81 17.56
C CYS A 431 -28.41 -6.22 17.42
#